data_AF-A0A1J5IKT1-F1
#
_entry.id   AF-A0A1J5IKT1-F1
#
_cell.length_a   1.000
_cell.length_b   1.000
_cell.length_c   1.000
_cell.angle_alpha   90.00
_cell.angle_beta   90.00
_cell.angle_gamma   90.00
#
_symmetry.space_group_name_H-M   'P 1'
#
loop_
_entity.id
_entity.type
_entity.pdbx_description
1 polymer ?
#
loop_
_entity_poly.entity_id
_entity_poly.type
_entity_poly.pdbx_seq_one_letter_code
_entity_poly.pdbx_strand_id
1 'polypeptide(L)'
;MINKIIDLCAHNQFIVFLFIAMAILAGYTSMRNITLDAIPDLSDTQVIIYSRWDRSPDIMEDQVTYPIVRAMLEVPKVKNIRGFSDFGFS
;
A
#
# COMPACT_ATOMS: atom_id res chain seq x y z
N MET A 1 -41.97 9.47 4.76
CA MET A 1 -40.80 9.82 3.93
C MET A 1 -40.40 8.68 3.02
N ILE A 2 -40.19 7.45 3.55
CA ILE A 2 -39.92 6.24 2.75
C ILE A 2 -41.00 5.97 1.70
N ASN A 3 -42.29 6.06 2.06
CA ASN A 3 -43.39 5.84 1.10
C ASN A 3 -43.30 6.77 -0.11
N LYS A 4 -42.90 8.04 0.08
CA LYS A 4 -42.72 8.98 -1.04
C LYS A 4 -41.61 8.57 -2.00
N ILE A 5 -40.55 7.92 -1.49
CA ILE A 5 -39.45 7.40 -2.33
C ILE A 5 -39.93 6.17 -3.09
N ILE A 6 -40.67 5.28 -2.44
CA ILE A 6 -41.25 4.09 -3.08
C ILE A 6 -42.22 4.52 -4.19
N ASP A 7 -43.10 5.48 -3.92
CA ASP A 7 -44.06 6.01 -4.89
C ASP A 7 -43.33 6.67 -6.08
N LEU A 8 -42.25 7.42 -5.83
CA LEU A 8 -41.41 8.02 -6.87
C LEU A 8 -40.74 6.95 -7.75
N CYS A 9 -40.23 5.88 -7.14
CA CYS A 9 -39.62 4.75 -7.84
C CYS A 9 -40.65 3.97 -8.68
N ALA A 10 -41.85 3.74 -8.12
CA ALA A 10 -42.94 3.04 -8.80
C ALA A 10 -43.48 3.84 -9.99
N HIS A 11 -43.60 5.17 -9.85
CA HIS A 11 -44.04 6.04 -10.94
C HIS A 11 -43.01 6.14 -12.07
N ASN A 12 -41.72 6.18 -11.72
CA ASN A 12 -40.61 6.32 -12.68
C ASN A 12 -39.89 5.00 -12.95
N GLN A 13 -40.63 3.90 -13.10
CA GLN A 13 -40.10 2.55 -13.29
C GLN A 13 -39.02 2.47 -14.38
N PHE A 14 -39.18 3.19 -15.50
CA PHE A 14 -38.19 3.20 -16.59
C PHE A 14 -36.84 3.78 -16.16
N ILE A 15 -36.86 4.90 -15.43
CA ILE A 15 -35.64 5.55 -14.92
C ILE A 15 -34.95 4.63 -13.92
N VAL A 16 -35.72 3.98 -13.04
CA VAL A 16 -35.19 3.01 -12.08
C VAL A 16 -34.50 1.85 -12.80
N PHE A 17 -35.14 1.26 -13.83
CA PHE A 17 -34.52 0.18 -14.60
C PHE A 17 -33.26 0.63 -15.36
N LEU A 18 -33.23 1.85 -15.88
CA LEU A 18 -32.02 2.42 -16.50
C LEU A 18 -30.87 2.51 -15.49
N PHE A 19 -31.13 3.03 -14.29
CA PHE A 19 -30.12 3.10 -13.23
C PHE A 19 -29.63 1.71 -12.81
N ILE A 20 -30.53 0.73 -12.71
CA ILE A 20 -30.16 -0.66 -12.41
C ILE A 20 -29.26 -1.22 -13.52
N ALA A 21 -29.60 -1.01 -14.79
CA ALA A 21 -28.80 -1.48 -15.92
C ALA A 21 -27.39 -0.86 -15.92
N MET A 22 -27.29 0.45 -15.68
CA MET A 22 -26.00 1.13 -15.54
C MET A 22 -25.19 0.59 -14.34
N ALA A 23 -25.84 0.34 -13.20
CA ALA A 23 -25.18 -0.21 -12.02
C ALA A 23 -24.65 -1.63 -12.26
N ILE A 24 -25.40 -2.47 -12.98
CA ILE A 24 -24.95 -3.81 -13.39
C ILE A 24 -23.73 -3.71 -14.32
N LEU A 25 -23.79 -2.84 -15.32
CA LEU A 25 -22.68 -2.66 -16.26
C LEU A 25 -21.42 -2.17 -15.54
N ALA A 26 -21.55 -1.18 -14.66
CA ALA A 26 -20.46 -0.67 -13.84
C ALA A 26 -19.89 -1.75 -12.90
N GLY A 27 -20.76 -2.53 -12.26
CA GLY A 27 -20.36 -3.65 -11.40
C GLY A 27 -19.61 -4.73 -12.17
N TYR A 28 -20.09 -5.10 -13.36
CA TYR A 28 -19.43 -6.08 -14.22
C TYR A 28 -18.05 -5.61 -14.70
N THR A 29 -17.95 -4.36 -15.17
CA THR A 29 -16.66 -3.76 -15.57
C THR A 29 -15.69 -3.69 -14.39
N SER A 30 -16.17 -3.32 -13.20
CA SER A 30 -15.33 -3.27 -12.00
C SER A 30 -14.82 -4.64 -11.59
N MET A 31 -15.69 -5.66 -11.59
CA MET A 31 -15.32 -7.04 -11.28
C MET A 31 -14.34 -7.64 -12.30
N ARG A 32 -14.40 -7.22 -13.57
CA ARG A 32 -13.45 -7.68 -14.59
C ARG A 32 -12.09 -6.98 -14.50
N ASN A 33 -12.08 -5.73 -14.02
CA ASN A 33 -10.88 -4.89 -13.98
C ASN A 33 -10.17 -4.89 -12.62
N ILE A 34 -10.78 -5.44 -11.57
CA ILE A 34 -10.14 -5.53 -10.27
C ILE A 34 -8.92 -6.47 -10.36
N THR A 35 -7.79 -5.98 -9.87
CA THR A 35 -6.57 -6.79 -9.76
C THR A 35 -6.79 -7.85 -8.68
N LEU A 36 -6.76 -9.12 -9.08
CA LEU A 36 -6.90 -10.24 -8.16
C LEU A 36 -5.52 -10.69 -7.72
N ASP A 37 -5.31 -10.80 -6.41
CA ASP A 37 -4.13 -11.42 -5.82
C ASP A 37 -4.54 -12.71 -5.11
N ALA A 38 -3.68 -13.72 -5.18
CA ALA A 38 -3.95 -15.03 -4.61
C ALA A 38 -3.79 -15.06 -3.09
N ILE A 39 -2.98 -14.17 -2.54
CA ILE A 39 -2.66 -14.08 -1.11
C ILE A 39 -2.69 -12.60 -0.73
N PRO A 40 -3.28 -12.23 0.42
CA PRO A 40 -3.17 -10.85 0.90
C PRO A 40 -1.71 -10.50 1.20
N ASP A 41 -1.33 -9.23 1.04
CA ASP A 41 0.00 -8.78 1.47
C ASP A 41 0.10 -8.89 2.99
N LEU A 42 0.98 -9.79 3.45
CA LEU A 42 1.27 -10.06 4.86
C LEU A 42 2.62 -9.46 5.29
N SER A 43 3.31 -8.76 4.38
CA SER A 43 4.65 -8.24 4.62
C SER A 43 4.61 -7.02 5.53
N ASP A 44 5.59 -6.91 6.44
CA ASP A 44 5.80 -5.67 7.17
C ASP A 44 6.30 -4.57 6.20
N THR A 45 5.90 -3.31 6.45
CA THR A 45 6.39 -2.16 5.69
C THR A 45 7.86 -1.90 6.02
N GLN A 46 8.74 -2.19 5.06
CA GLN A 46 10.18 -2.02 5.21
C GLN A 46 10.73 -1.01 4.19
N VAL A 47 11.56 -0.09 4.68
CA VAL A 47 12.37 0.80 3.85
C VAL A 47 13.81 0.30 3.87
N ILE A 48 14.42 0.14 2.70
CA ILE A 48 15.80 -0.33 2.54
C ILE A 48 16.66 0.85 2.09
N ILE A 49 17.70 1.15 2.86
CA ILE A 49 18.75 2.10 2.50
C ILE A 49 19.95 1.24 2.11
N TYR A 50 20.44 1.42 0.88
CA TYR A 50 21.61 0.70 0.37
C TYR A 50 22.69 1.70 -0.02
N SER A 51 23.88 1.46 0.48
CA SER A 51 25.07 2.27 0.31
C SER A 51 26.23 1.38 -0.14
N ARG A 52 27.08 1.92 -1.01
CA ARG A 52 28.21 1.19 -1.57
C ARG A 52 29.47 2.01 -1.43
N TRP A 53 30.49 1.42 -0.82
CA TRP A 53 31.81 2.02 -0.68
C TRP A 53 32.84 0.92 -0.46
N ASP A 54 33.84 0.83 -1.34
CA ASP A 54 34.83 -0.26 -1.38
C ASP A 54 35.83 -0.18 -0.21
N ARG A 55 35.34 -0.52 0.99
CA ARG A 55 36.04 -0.50 2.27
C ARG A 55 35.77 -1.78 3.05
N SER A 56 36.63 -2.03 4.03
CA SER A 56 36.44 -3.13 4.97
C SER A 56 35.14 -2.99 5.75
N PRO A 57 34.51 -4.10 6.16
CA PRO A 57 33.27 -4.09 6.93
C PRO A 57 33.34 -3.19 8.17
N ASP A 58 34.48 -3.16 8.87
CA ASP A 58 34.66 -2.32 10.07
C ASP A 58 34.52 -0.83 9.74
N ILE A 59 35.11 -0.38 8.64
CA ILE A 59 35.02 1.02 8.19
C ILE A 59 33.60 1.34 7.71
N MET A 60 32.94 0.39 7.05
CA MET A 60 31.55 0.54 6.62
C MET A 60 30.60 0.68 7.81
N GLU A 61 30.79 -0.15 8.85
CA GLU A 61 30.01 -0.06 10.08
C GLU A 61 30.19 1.30 10.75
N ASP A 62 31.45 1.71 11.01
CA ASP A 62 31.74 2.92 11.77
C ASP A 62 31.33 4.21 11.05
N GLN A 63 31.50 4.27 9.72
CA GLN A 63 31.35 5.52 8.96
C GLN A 63 30.05 5.61 8.18
N VAL A 64 29.36 4.49 7.94
CA VAL A 64 28.15 4.46 7.10
C VAL A 64 26.98 3.90 7.90
N THR A 65 27.03 2.64 8.30
CA THR A 65 25.91 1.93 8.94
C THR A 65 25.54 2.55 10.27
N TYR A 66 26.50 2.76 11.17
CA TYR A 66 26.26 3.25 12.51
C TYR A 66 25.68 4.67 12.52
N PRO A 67 26.22 5.65 11.76
CA PRO A 67 25.61 6.98 11.64
C PRO A 67 24.17 6.94 11.10
N ILE A 68 23.90 6.09 10.10
CA ILE A 68 22.55 5.95 9.52
C ILE A 68 21.59 5.36 10.55
N VAL A 69 21.94 4.23 11.17
CA VAL A 69 21.11 3.58 12.20
C VAL A 69 20.84 4.53 13.36
N ARG A 70 21.86 5.26 13.82
CA ARG A 70 21.72 6.24 14.91
C ARG A 70 20.75 7.37 14.55
N ALA A 71 20.83 7.90 13.33
CA ALA A 71 19.90 8.93 12.87
C ALA A 71 18.46 8.39 12.75
N MET A 72 18.29 7.10 12.44
CA MET A 72 16.98 6.46 12.31
C MET A 72 16.29 6.19 13.66
N LEU A 73 17.01 6.24 14.79
CA LEU A 73 16.41 6.05 16.13
C LEU A 73 15.37 7.12 16.48
N GLU A 74 15.49 8.31 15.90
CA GLU A 74 14.59 9.44 16.15
C GLU A 74 13.38 9.44 15.21
N VAL A 75 13.32 8.53 14.24
CA VAL A 75 12.26 8.49 13.24
C VAL A 75 10.97 7.93 13.87
N PRO A 76 9.85 8.67 13.81
CA PRO A 76 8.60 8.21 14.40
C PRO A 76 8.05 7.00 13.64
N LYS A 77 7.32 6.13 14.36
CA LYS A 77 6.63 4.94 13.83
C LYS A 77 7.55 3.84 13.28
N VAL A 78 8.82 3.80 13.70
CA VAL A 78 9.73 2.69 13.40
C VAL A 78 9.63 1.61 14.48
N LYS A 79 9.39 0.36 14.07
CA LYS A 79 9.30 -0.79 14.97
C LYS A 79 10.67 -1.37 15.32
N ASN A 80 11.54 -1.50 14.33
CA ASN A 80 12.90 -1.99 14.46
C ASN A 80 13.80 -1.40 13.37
N ILE A 81 15.09 -1.33 13.65
CA ILE A 81 16.12 -0.89 12.71
C ILE A 81 17.15 -2.01 12.63
N ARG A 82 17.54 -2.39 11.41
CA ARG A 82 18.51 -3.45 11.14
C ARG A 82 19.58 -2.89 10.21
N GLY A 83 20.81 -2.86 10.67
CA GLY A 83 21.99 -2.50 9.87
C GLY A 83 22.76 -3.74 9.48
N PHE A 84 23.27 -3.76 8.25
CA PHE A 84 24.21 -4.77 7.77
C PHE A 84 25.43 -4.04 7.21
N SER A 85 26.61 -4.56 7.50
CA SER A 85 27.89 -4.04 7.00
C SER A 85 28.68 -5.22 6.48
N ASP A 86 29.02 -5.16 5.19
CA ASP A 86 29.83 -6.18 4.55
C ASP A 86 30.86 -5.51 3.63
N PHE A 87 31.73 -6.30 3.04
CA PHE A 87 32.82 -5.78 2.22
C PHE A 87 32.24 -5.03 1.02
N GLY A 88 32.49 -3.72 0.97
CA GLY A 88 32.08 -2.89 -0.16
C GLY A 88 30.64 -2.37 -0.10
N PHE A 89 29.79 -2.77 0.85
CA PHE A 89 28.40 -2.28 0.94
C PHE A 89 27.80 -2.31 2.36
N SER A 90 26.76 -1.48 2.55
CA SER A 90 25.93 -1.40 3.75
C SER A 90 24.49 -1.10 3.38
#